data_AF-A0A7W1CMR9-F1
#
_entry.id   AF-A0A7W1CMR9-F1
#
_cell.length_a   1.000
_cell.length_b   1.000
_cell.length_c   1.000
_cell.angle_alpha   90.00
_cell.angle_beta   90.00
_cell.angle_gamma   90.00
#
_symmetry.space_group_name_H-M   'P 1'
#
loop_
_entity.id
_entity.type
_entity.pdbx_description
1 polymer ?
#
loop_
_entity_poly.entity_id
_entity_poly.type
_entity_poly.pdbx_seq_one_letter_code
_entity_poly.pdbx_strand_id
1 'polypeptide(L)'
;MSATTLAIRAEPDLAERLMLHAAFFTRTAERIGPFQLMVHSAAGADPDAAAMLAEMGRQRLAGMSVMAADSAATGQLAVTEAECRDVMWSMTTGCSGT
;
A
#
# COMPACT_ATOMS: atom_id res chain seq x y z
N MET A 1 -15.81 3.50 2.95
CA MET A 1 -14.66 2.84 3.62
C MET A 1 -15.17 1.53 4.21
N SER A 2 -14.47 0.40 4.02
CA SER A 2 -14.96 -0.93 4.47
C SER A 2 -14.90 -1.05 6.01
N ALA A 3 -15.78 -1.87 6.61
CA ALA A 3 -15.81 -2.14 8.05
C ALA A 3 -14.45 -2.66 8.58
N THR A 4 -13.74 -3.46 7.79
CA THR A 4 -12.38 -3.92 8.12
C THR A 4 -11.38 -2.76 8.21
N THR A 5 -11.46 -1.78 7.31
CA THR A 5 -10.56 -0.62 7.30
C THR A 5 -10.82 0.30 8.50
N LEU A 6 -12.08 0.43 8.92
CA LEU A 6 -12.44 1.17 10.14
C LEU A 6 -11.88 0.48 11.38
N ALA A 7 -12.01 -0.84 11.49
CA ALA A 7 -11.47 -1.60 12.61
C ALA A 7 -9.94 -1.47 12.72
N ILE A 8 -9.23 -1.54 11.59
CA ILE A 8 -7.76 -1.34 11.58
C ILE A 8 -7.41 0.07 12.07
N ARG A 9 -8.08 1.11 11.58
CA ARG A 9 -7.80 2.50 12.00
C ARG A 9 -8.06 2.75 13.48
N ALA A 10 -9.01 2.03 14.07
CA ALA A 10 -9.39 2.16 15.48
C ALA A 10 -8.40 1.49 16.44
N GLU A 11 -7.51 0.63 15.96
CA GLU A 11 -6.48 -0.02 16.79
C GLU A 11 -5.46 1.01 17.33
N PRO A 12 -5.37 1.23 18.66
CA PRO A 12 -4.46 2.21 19.24
C PRO A 12 -2.99 1.80 19.26
N ASP A 13 -2.69 0.49 19.34
CA ASP A 13 -1.31 0.02 19.29
C ASP A 13 -0.80 0.05 17.85
N LEU A 14 0.28 0.82 17.61
CA LEU A 14 0.75 1.01 16.25
C LEU A 14 1.29 -0.31 15.65
N ALA A 15 1.96 -1.14 16.45
CA ALA A 15 2.52 -2.39 15.97
C ALA A 15 1.41 -3.36 15.55
N GLU A 16 0.39 -3.54 16.39
CA GLU A 16 -0.78 -4.36 16.08
C GLU A 16 -1.53 -3.82 14.86
N ARG A 17 -1.73 -2.50 14.78
CA ARG A 17 -2.36 -1.86 13.63
C ARG A 17 -1.62 -2.11 12.32
N LEU A 18 -0.29 -2.02 12.32
CA LEU A 18 0.54 -2.31 11.14
C LEU A 18 0.45 -3.78 10.73
N MET A 19 0.38 -4.70 11.69
CA MET A 19 0.17 -6.13 11.40
C MET A 19 -1.21 -6.39 10.78
N LEU A 20 -2.27 -5.75 11.28
CA LEU A 20 -3.60 -5.84 10.68
C LEU A 20 -3.64 -5.24 9.27
N HIS A 21 -2.96 -4.10 9.06
CA HIS A 21 -2.79 -3.51 7.73
C HIS A 21 -2.06 -4.45 6.77
N ALA A 22 -0.97 -5.08 7.20
CA ALA A 22 -0.23 -6.03 6.39
C ALA A 22 -1.11 -7.22 5.97
N ALA A 23 -1.85 -7.83 6.90
CA ALA A 23 -2.77 -8.93 6.58
C ALA A 23 -3.90 -8.53 5.62
N PHE A 24 -4.45 -7.32 5.77
CA PHE A 24 -5.43 -6.79 4.83
C PHE A 24 -4.83 -6.51 3.45
N PHE A 25 -3.64 -5.94 3.40
CA PHE A 25 -2.94 -5.61 2.17
C PHE A 25 -2.57 -6.87 1.39
N THR A 26 -2.02 -7.90 2.04
CA THR A 26 -1.67 -9.19 1.42
C THR A 26 -2.87 -9.82 0.74
N ARG A 27 -4.01 -9.97 1.44
CA ARG A 27 -5.24 -10.52 0.84
C ARG A 27 -5.74 -9.69 -0.35
N THR A 28 -5.59 -8.37 -0.27
CA THR A 28 -5.97 -7.48 -1.36
C THR A 28 -5.04 -7.66 -2.55
N ALA A 29 -3.73 -7.72 -2.31
CA ALA A 29 -2.68 -7.90 -3.31
C ALA A 29 -2.81 -9.25 -4.03
N GLU A 30 -3.07 -10.35 -3.31
CA GLU A 30 -3.33 -11.67 -3.90
C GLU A 30 -4.48 -11.64 -4.91
N ARG A 31 -5.56 -10.92 -4.57
CA ARG A 31 -6.76 -10.82 -5.43
C ARG A 31 -6.53 -10.00 -6.69
N ILE A 32 -5.69 -8.96 -6.63
CA ILE A 32 -5.47 -8.02 -7.75
C ILE A 32 -4.15 -8.26 -8.49
N GLY A 33 -3.26 -9.12 -7.97
CA GLY A 33 -1.94 -9.39 -8.51
C GLY A 33 -1.93 -9.78 -9.99
N PRO A 34 -2.76 -10.74 -10.44
CA PRO A 34 -2.82 -11.10 -11.86
C PRO A 34 -3.21 -9.93 -12.78
N PHE A 35 -4.10 -9.07 -12.33
CA PHE A 35 -4.49 -7.86 -13.07
C PHE A 35 -3.35 -6.84 -13.13
N GLN A 36 -2.66 -6.62 -12.02
CA GLN A 36 -1.50 -5.72 -11.97
C GLN A 36 -0.36 -6.22 -12.88
N LEU A 37 -0.10 -7.52 -12.89
CA LEU A 37 0.89 -8.14 -13.78
C LEU A 37 0.52 -7.95 -15.25
N MET A 38 -0.74 -8.17 -15.63
CA MET A 38 -1.22 -7.96 -16.99
C MET A 38 -1.02 -6.51 -17.45
N VAL A 39 -1.40 -5.53 -16.62
CA VAL A 39 -1.18 -4.10 -16.92
C VAL A 39 0.31 -3.79 -17.05
N HIS A 40 1.15 -4.34 -16.17
CA HIS A 40 2.59 -4.15 -16.23
C HIS A 40 3.21 -4.70 -17.51
N SER A 41 2.82 -5.92 -17.92
CA SER A 41 3.31 -6.53 -19.16
C SER A 41 2.88 -5.77 -20.43
N ALA A 42 1.69 -5.16 -20.42
CA ALA A 42 1.17 -4.40 -21.56
C ALA A 42 1.76 -2.98 -21.66
N ALA A 43 2.22 -2.40 -20.55
CA ALA A 43 2.65 -1.01 -20.48
C ALA A 43 3.80 -0.62 -21.43
N GLY A 44 4.61 -1.58 -21.90
CA GLY A 44 5.67 -1.33 -22.88
C GLY A 44 5.18 -1.15 -24.32
N ALA A 45 3.96 -1.61 -24.63
CA ALA A 45 3.41 -1.63 -25.98
C ALA A 45 2.09 -0.84 -26.11
N ASP A 46 1.36 -0.64 -25.01
CA ASP A 46 0.07 0.05 -24.96
C ASP A 46 0.17 1.30 -24.06
N PRO A 47 -0.03 2.52 -24.60
CA PRO A 47 0.04 3.75 -23.84
C PRO A 47 -1.05 3.88 -22.77
N ASP A 48 -2.23 3.27 -22.98
CA ASP A 48 -3.31 3.30 -21.98
C ASP A 48 -2.96 2.40 -20.79
N ALA A 49 -2.33 1.25 -21.07
CA ALA A 49 -1.77 0.39 -20.02
C ALA A 49 -0.65 1.08 -19.24
N ALA A 50 0.21 1.85 -19.92
CA ALA A 50 1.24 2.65 -19.25
C ALA A 50 0.64 3.74 -18.35
N ALA A 51 -0.41 4.43 -18.82
CA ALA A 51 -1.13 5.42 -18.03
C ALA A 51 -1.80 4.79 -16.79
N MET A 52 -2.40 3.61 -16.94
CA MET A 52 -2.98 2.85 -15.85
C MET A 52 -1.91 2.42 -14.83
N LEU A 53 -0.76 1.90 -15.27
CA LEU A 53 0.35 1.53 -14.39
C LEU A 53 0.84 2.74 -13.57
N ALA A 54 0.97 3.91 -14.21
CA ALA A 54 1.34 5.15 -13.52
C ALA A 54 0.29 5.58 -12.49
N GLU A 55 -1.00 5.45 -12.81
CA GLU A 55 -2.09 5.76 -11.86
C GLU A 55 -2.11 4.79 -10.68
N MET A 56 -1.91 3.50 -10.90
CA MET A 56 -1.77 2.51 -9.81
C MET A 56 -0.64 2.90 -8.85
N GLY A 57 0.51 3.32 -9.39
CA GLY A 57 1.63 3.84 -8.60
C GLY A 57 1.26 5.07 -7.77
N ARG A 58 0.59 6.06 -8.39
CA ARG A 58 0.13 7.28 -7.68
C ARG A 58 -0.86 6.98 -6.57
N GLN A 59 -1.91 6.21 -6.83
CA GLN A 59 -2.93 5.84 -5.85
C GLN A 59 -2.32 5.10 -4.65
N ARG A 60 -1.38 4.20 -4.94
CA ARG A 60 -0.66 3.48 -3.89
C ARG A 60 0.19 4.42 -3.04
N LEU A 61 0.93 5.35 -3.65
CA LEU A 61 1.74 6.31 -2.91
C LEU A 61 0.87 7.22 -2.03
N ALA A 62 -0.29 7.66 -2.55
CA ALA A 62 -1.27 8.41 -1.78
C ALA A 62 -1.76 7.60 -0.56
N GLY A 63 -2.09 6.32 -0.76
CA GLY A 63 -2.48 5.41 0.32
C GLY A 63 -1.40 5.21 1.39
N MET A 64 -0.14 5.01 0.98
CA MET A 64 0.99 4.88 1.91
C MET A 64 1.25 6.19 2.68
N SER A 65 1.04 7.34 2.04
CA SER A 65 1.19 8.65 2.68
C SER A 65 0.13 8.87 3.76
N VAL A 66 -1.12 8.47 3.50
CA VAL A 66 -2.18 8.50 4.52
C VAL A 66 -1.85 7.58 5.69
N MET A 67 -1.38 6.35 5.42
CA MET A 67 -1.01 5.40 6.48
C MET A 67 0.16 5.91 7.33
N ALA A 68 1.13 6.59 6.70
CA ALA A 68 2.27 7.20 7.40
C ALA A 68 1.83 8.35 8.30
N ALA A 69 0.98 9.24 7.80
CA ALA A 69 0.41 10.34 8.60
C ALA A 69 -0.42 9.81 9.78
N ASP A 70 -1.29 8.81 9.54
CA ASP A 70 -2.08 8.17 10.61
C ASP A 70 -1.18 7.48 11.66
N SER A 71 -0.01 6.98 11.24
CA SER A 71 0.98 6.36 12.14
C SER A 71 1.79 7.40 12.90
N ALA A 72 2.18 8.50 12.27
CA ALA A 72 2.86 9.61 12.93
C ALA A 72 1.97 10.25 14.01
N ALA A 73 0.67 10.35 13.75
CA ALA A 73 -0.31 10.91 14.69
C ALA A 73 -0.42 10.13 16.01
N THR A 74 0.03 8.87 16.07
CA THR A 74 0.04 8.10 17.33
C THR A 74 1.22 8.49 18.25
N GLY A 75 2.25 9.14 17.71
CA GLY A 75 3.49 9.43 18.44
C GLY A 75 4.37 8.21 18.71
N GLN A 76 4.05 7.03 18.13
CA GLN A 76 4.73 5.77 18.39
C GLN A 76 5.79 5.40 17.33
N LEU A 77 6.03 6.26 16.33
CA LEU A 77 7.03 5.99 15.30
C LEU A 77 8.46 6.05 15.85
N ALA A 78 9.27 5.04 15.50
CA ALA A 78 10.72 5.05 15.75
C ALA A 78 11.52 5.81 14.67
N VAL A 79 10.87 6.21 13.59
CA VAL A 79 11.45 6.86 12.41
C VAL A 79 10.61 8.08 12.03
N THR A 80 11.10 8.90 11.09
CA THR A 80 10.29 10.01 10.56
C THR A 80 9.07 9.51 9.79
N GLU A 81 8.05 10.36 9.63
CA GLU A 81 6.87 10.04 8.80
C GLU A 81 7.27 9.69 7.35
N ALA A 82 8.24 10.42 6.79
CA ALA A 82 8.74 10.19 5.44
C ALA A 82 9.42 8.82 5.32
N GLU A 83 10.28 8.45 6.27
CA GLU A 83 10.91 7.13 6.30
C GLU A 83 9.87 6.02 6.51
N CYS A 84 8.88 6.23 7.38
CA CYS A 84 7.77 5.28 7.58
C CYS A 84 7.04 5.01 6.25
N ARG A 85 6.68 6.07 5.50
CA ARG A 85 6.07 5.95 4.17
C ARG A 85 6.95 5.16 3.21
N ASP A 86 8.25 5.45 3.17
CA ASP A 86 9.18 4.83 2.23
C ASP A 86 9.43 3.34 2.56
N VAL A 87 9.50 3.00 3.85
CA VAL A 87 9.53 1.61 4.32
C VAL A 87 8.26 0.87 3.89
N MET A 88 7.08 1.43 4.17
CA MET A 88 5.80 0.81 3.77
C MET A 88 5.69 0.65 2.25
N TRP A 89 6.14 1.66 1.49
CA TRP A 89 6.22 1.58 0.04
C TRP A 89 7.08 0.40 -0.41
N SER A 90 8.32 0.32 0.07
CA SER A 90 9.30 -0.70 -0.33
C SER A 90 8.81 -2.13 -0.06
N MET A 91 8.23 -2.37 1.13
CA MET A 91 7.78 -3.69 1.57
C MET A 91 6.55 -4.18 0.82
N THR A 92 5.74 -3.27 0.26
CA THR A 92 4.53 -3.65 -0.47
C THR A 92 4.81 -3.88 -1.96
N THR A 93 6.03 -3.62 -2.46
CA THR A 93 6.37 -3.64 -3.91
C THR A 93 6.68 -5.04 -4.44
N GLY A 94 6.97 -5.98 -3.53
CA GLY A 94 7.57 -7.28 -3.83
C GLY A 94 6.67 -8.38 -4.40
N CYS A 95 5.37 -8.15 -4.66
CA CYS A 95 4.51 -9.17 -5.29
C CYS A 95 4.44 -9.07 -6.84
N SER A 96 5.34 -8.31 -7.47
CA SER A 96 5.56 -8.40 -8.91
C SER A 96 6.58 -9.51 -9.14
N GLY A 97 6.10 -10.73 -9.42
CA GLY A 97 6.91 -11.93 -9.54
C GLY A 97 8.11 -11.75 -10.48
N THR A 98 9.28 -12.15 -9.99
CA THR A 98 10.32 -12.79 -10.81
C THR A 98 9.81 -14.10 -11.38
#